data_AF-A0A918LAJ8-F1
#
_entry.id   AF-A0A918LAJ8-F1
#
_cell.length_a   1.000
_cell.length_b   1.000
_cell.length_c   1.000
_cell.angle_alpha   90.00
_cell.angle_beta   90.00
_cell.angle_gamma   90.00
#
_symmetry.space_group_name_H-M   'P 1'
#
loop_
_entity.id
_entity.type
_entity.pdbx_description
1 polymer ?
#
loop_
_entity_poly.entity_id
_entity_poly.type
_entity_poly.pdbx_seq_one_letter_code
_entity_poly.pdbx_strand_id
1 'polypeptide(L)'
;MLTQVLPGFRELRTPLATGVLWLLTLWVVLGDRVPGRARATGFAARVYELAELVGRPGVGAALLFTAYVVGSVVSVPANQLLREPAAQDAWGAVQVLPERWPVVQGRPVLTQYRAAASGSYPAFTDTRLLTRQAWADLRAHVRTSPLPRWLETHRSERHREVAENILLRDVLDELGQLGTRLHAKNSTLYADQDRLMAEADLRVNVGAGVAVLAVALSVRVSPLFLLAFALSALLVAMGRGRARQANDVIVQALVIGEVESTALAEADRAAEALGAVPPGDDRPEDG
;
A
#
# COMPACT_ATOMS: atom_id res chain seq x y z
N MET A 1 -24.82 4.42 14.82
CA MET A 1 -25.93 4.81 13.92
C MET A 1 -25.59 6.10 13.15
N LEU A 2 -25.09 7.18 13.76
CA LEU A 2 -24.63 8.39 13.01
C LEU A 2 -23.43 8.16 12.07
N THR A 3 -22.57 7.17 12.36
CA THR A 3 -21.40 6.82 11.53
C THR A 3 -21.73 6.12 10.21
N GLN A 4 -22.98 5.72 9.97
CA GLN A 4 -23.43 5.14 8.69
C GLN A 4 -24.01 6.19 7.72
N VAL A 5 -24.32 7.40 8.19
CA VAL A 5 -25.10 8.37 7.41
C VAL A 5 -24.25 9.20 6.44
N LEU A 6 -22.92 9.24 6.62
CA LEU A 6 -22.03 10.03 5.76
C LEU A 6 -20.71 9.26 5.48
N PRO A 7 -20.66 8.44 4.42
CA PRO A 7 -19.44 7.74 3.99
C PRO A 7 -18.23 8.68 3.88
N GLY A 8 -18.44 9.91 3.38
CA GLY A 8 -17.38 10.91 3.22
C GLY A 8 -16.76 11.45 4.51
N PHE A 9 -17.42 11.30 5.67
CA PHE A 9 -16.85 11.78 6.94
C PHE A 9 -15.64 10.94 7.39
N ARG A 10 -15.55 9.70 6.89
CA ARG A 10 -14.45 8.79 7.18
C ARG A 10 -13.13 9.25 6.57
N GLU A 11 -13.19 9.87 5.40
CA GLU A 11 -12.01 10.39 4.70
C GLU A 11 -11.50 11.67 5.34
N LEU A 12 -12.38 12.49 5.93
CA LEU A 12 -12.02 13.76 6.57
C LEU A 12 -11.25 13.58 7.90
N ARG A 13 -11.52 12.49 8.63
CA ARG A 13 -11.00 12.30 10.00
C ARG A 13 -9.47 12.18 10.03
N THR A 14 -8.87 11.49 9.06
CA THR A 14 -7.43 11.21 9.05
C THR A 14 -6.63 12.48 8.76
N PRO A 15 -6.91 13.24 7.69
CA PRO A 15 -6.28 14.53 7.46
C PRO A 15 -6.49 15.50 8.62
N LEU A 16 -7.71 15.60 9.15
CA LEU A 16 -7.99 16.55 10.24
C LEU A 16 -7.18 16.22 11.50
N ALA A 17 -7.21 14.96 11.95
CA ALA A 17 -6.47 14.53 13.14
C ALA A 17 -4.95 14.71 12.97
N THR A 18 -4.43 14.33 11.81
CA THR A 18 -3.01 14.47 11.45
C THR A 18 -2.60 15.93 11.45
N GLY A 19 -3.39 16.78 10.80
CA GLY A 19 -3.17 18.22 10.74
C GLY A 19 -3.16 18.90 12.10
N VAL A 20 -4.09 18.55 12.99
CA VAL A 20 -4.12 19.08 14.36
C VAL A 20 -2.85 18.71 15.11
N LEU A 21 -2.36 17.47 15.00
CA LEU A 21 -1.11 17.04 15.63
C LEU A 21 0.11 17.82 15.09
N TRP A 22 0.16 18.07 13.79
CA TRP A 22 1.22 18.86 13.17
C TRP A 22 1.18 20.32 13.59
N LEU A 23 0.00 20.95 13.61
CA LEU A 23 -0.15 22.33 14.07
C LEU A 23 0.19 22.46 15.55
N LEU A 24 -0.20 21.48 16.39
CA LEU A 24 0.16 21.46 17.80
C LEU A 24 1.68 21.30 17.98
N THR A 25 2.32 20.43 17.20
CA THR A 25 3.78 20.29 17.19
C THR A 25 4.45 21.61 16.83
N LEU A 26 3.98 22.27 15.77
CA LEU A 26 4.49 23.56 15.34
C LEU A 26 4.31 24.63 16.43
N TRP A 27 3.16 24.64 17.10
CA TRP A 27 2.88 25.53 18.23
C TRP A 27 3.82 25.27 19.41
N VAL A 28 4.08 24.01 19.78
CA VAL A 28 5.04 23.68 20.86
C VAL A 28 6.45 24.17 20.51
N VAL A 29 6.86 24.10 19.23
CA VAL A 29 8.20 24.49 18.81
C VAL A 29 8.33 26.01 18.58
N LEU A 30 7.30 26.69 18.09
CA LEU A 30 7.38 28.09 17.68
C LEU A 30 6.56 29.06 18.53
N GLY A 31 5.66 28.56 19.38
CA GLY A 31 4.69 29.36 20.13
C GLY A 31 5.34 30.49 20.95
N ASP A 32 6.46 30.20 21.62
CA ASP A 32 7.18 31.21 22.41
C ASP A 32 7.77 32.36 21.58
N ARG A 33 7.95 32.15 20.26
CA ARG A 33 8.45 33.16 19.33
C ARG A 33 7.33 34.01 18.73
N VAL A 34 6.06 33.61 18.88
CA VAL A 34 4.93 34.36 18.36
C VAL A 34 4.73 35.60 19.25
N PRO A 35 4.87 36.83 18.70
CA PRO A 35 4.71 38.03 19.50
C PRO A 35 3.27 38.14 19.98
N GLY A 36 3.08 38.39 21.28
CA GLY A 36 1.76 38.65 21.83
C GLY A 36 1.09 39.87 21.16
N ARG A 37 -0.24 39.92 21.20
CA ARG A 37 -1.07 40.93 20.51
C ARG A 37 -0.57 42.38 20.67
N ALA A 38 -0.15 42.76 21.89
CA ALA A 38 0.33 44.12 22.18
C ALA A 38 1.70 44.46 21.55
N ARG A 39 2.51 43.45 21.21
CA ARG A 39 3.85 43.60 20.61
C ARG A 39 3.88 43.23 19.13
N ALA A 40 2.78 42.73 18.58
CA ALA A 40 2.72 42.31 17.19
C ALA A 40 2.78 43.53 16.27
N THR A 41 3.63 43.45 15.24
CA THR A 41 3.75 44.47 14.19
C THR A 41 3.67 43.79 12.81
N GLY A 42 3.42 44.56 11.75
CA GLY A 42 3.39 44.06 10.38
C GLY A 42 2.31 42.98 10.15
N PHE A 43 2.70 41.85 9.56
CA PHE A 43 1.77 40.76 9.21
C PHE A 43 1.07 40.14 10.43
N ALA A 44 1.79 39.95 11.54
CA ALA A 44 1.21 39.36 12.75
C ALA A 44 0.09 40.22 13.34
N ALA A 45 0.24 41.56 13.33
CA ALA A 45 -0.81 42.49 13.76
C ALA A 45 -2.09 42.34 12.91
N ARG A 46 -1.94 42.26 11.58
CA ARG A 46 -3.07 42.06 10.65
C ARG A 46 -3.80 40.74 10.90
N VAL A 47 -3.08 39.67 11.23
CA VAL A 47 -3.69 38.38 11.57
C VAL A 47 -4.52 38.50 12.86
N TYR A 48 -4.03 39.22 13.88
CA TYR A 48 -4.79 39.46 15.11
C TYR A 48 -6.03 40.34 14.89
N GLU A 49 -5.93 41.38 14.07
CA GLU A 49 -7.07 42.23 13.68
C GLU A 49 -8.13 41.41 12.93
N LEU A 50 -7.72 40.59 11.96
CA LEU A 50 -8.63 39.70 11.25
C LEU A 50 -9.29 38.69 12.17
N ALA A 51 -8.54 38.12 13.12
CA ALA A 51 -9.07 37.18 14.11
C ALA A 51 -10.11 37.83 15.03
N GLU A 52 -9.96 39.11 15.36
CA GLU A 52 -10.95 39.87 16.12
C GLU A 52 -12.21 40.16 15.30
N LEU A 53 -12.04 40.58 14.03
CA LEU A 53 -13.14 40.84 13.11
C LEU A 53 -14.01 39.60 12.87
N VAL A 54 -13.36 38.44 12.66
CA VAL A 54 -14.02 37.17 12.38
C VAL A 54 -14.60 36.54 13.67
N GLY A 55 -14.02 36.85 14.82
CA GLY A 55 -14.40 36.31 16.11
C GLY A 55 -13.93 34.86 16.34
N ARG A 56 -14.07 34.40 17.59
CA ARG A 56 -13.60 33.08 18.03
C ARG A 56 -14.12 31.91 17.17
N PRO A 57 -15.41 31.85 16.78
CA PRO A 57 -15.92 30.75 15.96
C PRO A 57 -15.23 30.66 14.60
N GLY A 58 -15.06 31.79 13.90
CA GLY A 58 -14.45 31.78 12.58
C GLY A 58 -12.93 31.55 12.62
N VAL A 59 -12.23 31.97 13.69
CA VAL A 59 -10.84 31.56 13.93
C VAL A 59 -10.74 30.04 14.11
N GLY A 60 -11.67 29.45 14.89
CA GLY A 60 -11.75 28.00 15.04
C GLY A 60 -11.97 27.28 13.71
N ALA A 61 -12.90 27.77 12.88
CA ALA A 61 -13.15 27.23 11.55
C ALA A 61 -11.91 27.34 10.64
N ALA A 62 -11.22 28.48 10.64
CA ALA A 62 -10.00 28.69 9.87
C ALA A 62 -8.85 27.76 10.31
N LEU A 63 -8.70 27.53 11.62
CA LEU A 63 -7.73 26.58 12.16
C LEU A 63 -8.05 25.13 11.79
N LEU A 64 -9.32 24.73 11.87
CA LEU A 64 -9.75 23.39 11.45
C LEU A 64 -9.53 23.17 9.94
N PHE A 65 -9.84 24.17 9.12
CA PHE A 65 -9.56 24.13 7.69
C PHE A 65 -8.06 24.03 7.41
N THR A 66 -7.25 24.85 8.08
CA THR A 66 -5.79 24.80 7.96
C THR A 66 -5.24 23.43 8.38
N ALA A 67 -5.73 22.88 9.49
CA ALA A 67 -5.38 21.54 9.94
C ALA A 67 -5.72 20.51 8.86
N TYR A 68 -6.94 20.53 8.32
CA TYR A 68 -7.33 19.61 7.25
C TYR A 68 -6.40 19.70 6.02
N VAL A 69 -6.06 20.90 5.56
CA VAL A 69 -5.16 21.10 4.41
C VAL A 69 -3.76 20.56 4.71
N VAL A 70 -3.17 20.95 5.85
CA VAL A 70 -1.84 20.47 6.27
C VAL A 70 -1.83 18.95 6.39
N GLY A 71 -2.84 18.39 7.03
CA GLY A 71 -2.97 16.95 7.19
C GLY A 71 -3.14 16.23 5.86
N SER A 72 -3.88 16.78 4.89
CA SER A 72 -4.06 16.17 3.57
C SER A 72 -2.74 16.10 2.79
N VAL A 73 -1.86 17.09 2.97
CA VAL A 73 -0.54 17.13 2.33
C VAL A 73 0.45 16.18 2.99
N VAL A 74 0.41 16.05 4.33
CA VAL A 74 1.40 15.28 5.09
C VAL A 74 0.97 13.83 5.34
N SER A 75 -0.30 13.49 5.12
CA SER A 75 -0.79 12.13 5.36
C SER A 75 -0.14 11.13 4.40
N VAL A 76 0.35 10.03 4.95
CA VAL A 76 0.93 8.91 4.21
C VAL A 76 -0.06 7.76 4.20
N PRO A 77 -0.44 7.23 3.03
CA PRO A 77 -1.26 6.02 2.92
C PRO A 77 -0.61 4.82 3.64
N ALA A 78 -1.38 4.07 4.42
CA ALA A 78 -0.86 2.94 5.19
C ALA A 78 -0.29 1.84 4.27
N ASN A 79 -0.85 1.67 3.07
CA ASN A 79 -0.35 0.73 2.07
C ASN A 79 1.04 1.13 1.53
N GLN A 80 1.38 2.41 1.47
CA GLN A 80 2.70 2.88 1.07
C GLN A 80 3.76 2.48 2.09
N LEU A 81 3.43 2.46 3.39
CA LEU A 81 4.34 1.95 4.43
C LEU A 81 4.56 0.45 4.39
N LEU A 82 3.66 -0.32 3.77
CA LEU A 82 3.86 -1.75 3.56
C LEU A 82 4.78 -2.01 2.36
N ARG A 83 4.76 -1.11 1.37
CA ARG A 83 5.65 -1.11 0.20
C ARG A 83 7.00 -0.48 0.56
N GLU A 84 7.84 -1.18 1.33
CA GLU A 84 9.20 -0.68 1.60
C GLU A 84 10.06 -0.64 0.32
N PRO A 85 10.95 0.36 0.19
CA PRO A 85 11.83 0.52 -0.98
C PRO A 85 12.86 -0.62 -1.13
N ALA A 86 13.11 -1.42 -0.09
CA ALA A 86 14.00 -2.58 -0.15
C ALA A 86 13.55 -3.63 -1.18
N ALA A 87 12.25 -3.68 -1.49
CA ALA A 87 11.79 -4.43 -2.65
C ALA A 87 12.43 -3.84 -3.93
N GLN A 88 12.26 -2.55 -4.21
CA GLN A 88 12.73 -1.93 -5.46
C GLN A 88 14.23 -2.13 -5.71
N ASP A 89 15.09 -2.02 -4.70
CA ASP A 89 16.55 -2.21 -4.88
C ASP A 89 16.94 -3.66 -5.17
N ALA A 90 16.24 -4.64 -4.58
CA ALA A 90 16.44 -6.05 -4.92
C ALA A 90 15.90 -6.39 -6.33
N TRP A 91 14.88 -5.67 -6.80
CA TRP A 91 14.24 -5.92 -8.10
C TRP A 91 14.89 -5.21 -9.28
N GLY A 92 15.68 -4.16 -9.06
CA GLY A 92 16.49 -3.53 -10.12
C GLY A 92 17.45 -4.51 -10.79
N ALA A 93 17.92 -5.52 -10.04
CA ALA A 93 18.74 -6.61 -10.57
C ALA A 93 17.98 -7.60 -11.47
N VAL A 94 16.63 -7.59 -11.44
CA VAL A 94 15.75 -8.48 -12.21
C VAL A 94 15.17 -7.78 -13.46
N GLN A 95 15.54 -6.52 -13.72
CA GLN A 95 15.17 -5.78 -14.95
C GLN A 95 15.72 -6.36 -16.27
N VAL A 96 16.33 -7.55 -16.24
CA VAL A 96 16.64 -8.35 -17.43
C VAL A 96 15.42 -9.17 -17.89
N LEU A 97 14.24 -9.01 -17.27
CA LEU A 97 12.98 -9.53 -17.81
C LEU A 97 12.43 -8.53 -18.85
N PRO A 98 12.25 -8.92 -20.13
CA PRO A 98 11.63 -8.05 -21.13
C PRO A 98 10.19 -7.67 -20.72
N GLU A 99 9.81 -6.42 -20.98
CA GLU A 99 8.64 -5.67 -20.45
C GLU A 99 7.24 -6.28 -20.70
N ARG A 100 7.13 -7.41 -21.39
CA ARG A 100 5.89 -8.17 -21.63
C ARG A 100 6.30 -9.61 -21.81
N TRP A 101 5.52 -10.59 -21.34
CA TRP A 101 5.67 -12.02 -21.66
C TRP A 101 5.77 -12.18 -23.18
N PRO A 102 6.96 -12.15 -23.80
CA PRO A 102 6.97 -12.03 -25.22
C PRO A 102 7.02 -13.47 -25.67
N VAL A 103 5.92 -13.94 -26.22
CA VAL A 103 5.98 -15.00 -27.21
C VAL A 103 6.77 -14.41 -28.39
N VAL A 104 8.08 -14.23 -28.23
CA VAL A 104 8.98 -13.84 -29.30
C VAL A 104 9.07 -15.07 -30.19
N GLN A 105 8.40 -15.01 -31.35
CA GLN A 105 8.57 -15.99 -32.42
C GLN A 105 8.22 -17.44 -32.03
N GLY A 106 7.15 -17.64 -31.25
CA GLY A 106 6.64 -18.99 -30.96
C GLY A 106 7.50 -19.84 -30.02
N ARG A 107 8.50 -19.25 -29.34
CA ARG A 107 9.30 -19.94 -28.32
C ARG A 107 9.18 -19.25 -26.95
N PRO A 108 8.94 -19.99 -25.85
CA PRO A 108 8.91 -19.40 -24.52
C PRO A 108 10.31 -18.94 -24.09
N VAL A 109 10.41 -17.67 -23.69
CA VAL A 109 11.64 -16.95 -23.26
C VAL A 109 12.34 -17.58 -22.05
N LEU A 110 11.70 -18.54 -21.38
CA LEU A 110 12.31 -19.35 -20.31
C LEU A 110 13.63 -20.03 -20.74
N THR A 111 13.85 -20.24 -22.04
CA THR A 111 15.08 -20.85 -22.57
C THR A 111 16.31 -19.93 -22.51
N GLN A 112 16.14 -18.61 -22.50
CA GLN A 112 17.27 -17.65 -22.42
C GLN A 112 17.77 -17.42 -20.99
N TYR A 113 17.05 -17.89 -19.98
CA TYR A 113 17.37 -17.69 -18.56
C TYR A 113 18.39 -18.68 -17.96
N ARG A 114 19.07 -19.46 -18.80
CA ARG A 114 20.04 -20.48 -18.36
C ARG A 114 21.33 -19.90 -17.76
N ALA A 115 21.64 -18.62 -18.02
CA ALA A 115 22.96 -18.04 -17.72
C ALA A 115 23.06 -17.25 -16.39
N ALA A 116 21.96 -16.80 -15.79
CA ALA A 116 21.98 -16.04 -14.52
C ALA A 116 21.89 -16.96 -13.26
N ALA A 117 22.09 -18.27 -13.43
CA ALA A 117 21.51 -19.32 -12.59
C ALA A 117 22.25 -19.68 -11.28
N SER A 118 23.32 -18.99 -10.89
CA SER A 118 24.05 -19.26 -9.64
C SER A 118 23.59 -18.44 -8.43
N GLY A 119 22.75 -17.42 -8.63
CA GLY A 119 22.12 -16.68 -7.53
C GLY A 119 20.84 -17.36 -7.08
N SER A 120 20.73 -17.70 -5.79
CA SER A 120 19.45 -18.05 -5.18
C SER A 120 18.49 -16.89 -5.44
N TYR A 121 17.40 -17.11 -6.19
CA TYR A 121 16.36 -16.10 -6.32
C TYR A 121 15.96 -15.70 -4.89
N PRO A 122 15.90 -14.39 -4.57
CA PRO A 122 15.42 -13.98 -3.26
C PRO A 122 14.02 -14.56 -3.13
N ALA A 123 13.85 -15.46 -2.15
CA ALA A 123 12.55 -16.04 -1.87
C ALA A 123 11.56 -14.87 -1.72
N PHE A 124 10.48 -14.89 -2.49
CA PHE A 124 9.48 -13.83 -2.45
C PHE A 124 8.80 -13.90 -1.07
N THR A 125 9.35 -13.17 -0.11
CA THR A 125 8.87 -13.11 1.28
C THR A 125 8.08 -11.85 1.54
N ASP A 126 7.40 -11.29 0.53
CA ASP A 126 6.56 -10.10 0.72
C ASP A 126 5.22 -10.41 1.42
N THR A 127 5.31 -11.28 2.43
CA THR A 127 4.32 -11.54 3.50
C THR A 127 3.98 -10.29 4.32
N ARG A 128 4.49 -9.11 3.93
CA ARG A 128 4.22 -7.85 4.61
C ARG A 128 2.93 -7.20 4.11
N LEU A 129 2.51 -7.49 2.87
CA LEU A 129 1.27 -6.97 2.29
C LEU A 129 0.03 -7.73 2.73
N LEU A 130 0.16 -9.03 3.01
CA LEU A 130 -0.92 -9.95 3.31
C LEU A 130 -0.68 -10.63 4.66
N THR A 131 -1.73 -11.17 5.27
CA THR A 131 -1.53 -12.12 6.36
C THR A 131 -0.99 -13.46 5.83
N ARG A 132 -0.45 -14.29 6.73
CA ARG A 132 0.06 -15.62 6.37
C ARG A 132 -1.01 -16.49 5.70
N GLN A 133 -2.26 -16.38 6.16
CA GLN A 133 -3.38 -17.13 5.63
C GLN A 133 -3.72 -16.67 4.21
N ALA A 134 -3.95 -15.37 4.01
CA ALA A 134 -4.25 -14.83 2.68
C ALA A 134 -3.11 -15.08 1.68
N TRP A 135 -1.85 -15.03 2.12
CA TRP A 135 -0.71 -15.42 1.28
C TRP A 135 -0.77 -16.89 0.85
N ALA A 136 -1.07 -17.80 1.77
CA ALA A 136 -1.21 -19.22 1.47
C ALA A 136 -2.38 -19.48 0.50
N ASP A 137 -3.52 -18.81 0.71
CA ASP A 137 -4.71 -18.93 -0.13
C ASP A 137 -4.46 -18.39 -1.54
N LEU A 138 -3.84 -17.21 -1.65
CA LEU A 138 -3.44 -16.64 -2.93
C LEU A 138 -2.47 -17.56 -3.68
N ARG A 139 -1.45 -18.06 -2.97
CA ARG A 139 -0.45 -18.99 -3.53
C ARG A 139 -1.10 -20.27 -4.02
N ALA A 140 -2.02 -20.85 -3.26
CA ALA A 140 -2.79 -22.01 -3.66
C ALA A 140 -3.62 -21.72 -4.92
N HIS A 141 -4.29 -20.57 -4.97
CA HIS A 141 -5.08 -20.14 -6.12
C HIS A 141 -4.21 -19.96 -7.38
N VAL A 142 -3.08 -19.25 -7.30
CA VAL A 142 -2.14 -19.09 -8.42
C VAL A 142 -1.63 -20.44 -8.91
N ARG A 143 -1.31 -21.39 -8.02
CA ARG A 143 -0.89 -22.75 -8.39
C ARG A 143 -1.95 -23.54 -9.15
N THR A 144 -3.22 -23.20 -8.97
CA THR A 144 -4.32 -23.83 -9.71
C THR A 144 -4.53 -23.25 -11.10
N SER A 145 -3.89 -22.13 -11.45
CA SER A 145 -4.00 -21.57 -12.80
C SER A 145 -3.40 -22.51 -13.87
N PRO A 146 -3.96 -22.52 -15.09
CA PRO A 146 -3.46 -23.26 -16.24
C PRO A 146 -1.96 -23.16 -16.51
N LEU A 147 -1.35 -21.96 -16.37
CA LEU A 147 0.04 -21.75 -16.78
C LEU A 147 1.06 -22.54 -15.92
N PRO A 148 1.06 -22.46 -14.58
CA PRO A 148 1.89 -23.31 -13.74
C PRO A 148 1.69 -24.82 -13.97
N ARG A 149 0.45 -25.27 -14.24
CA ARG A 149 0.16 -26.68 -14.54
C ARG A 149 0.74 -27.13 -15.89
N TRP A 150 0.67 -26.27 -16.90
CA TRP A 150 1.30 -26.52 -18.20
C TRP A 150 2.83 -26.60 -18.06
N LEU A 151 3.43 -25.72 -17.26
CA LEU A 151 4.87 -25.76 -16.97
C LEU A 151 5.27 -27.00 -16.17
N GLU A 152 4.45 -27.45 -15.23
CA GLU A 152 4.69 -28.69 -14.47
C GLU A 152 4.73 -29.94 -15.38
N THR A 153 3.92 -29.95 -16.44
CA THR A 153 3.85 -31.08 -17.38
C THR A 153 4.97 -31.07 -18.43
N HIS A 154 5.48 -29.89 -18.80
CA HIS A 154 6.41 -29.74 -19.93
C HIS A 154 7.81 -29.25 -19.55
N ARG A 155 8.04 -28.77 -18.32
CA ARG A 155 9.29 -28.12 -17.90
C ARG A 155 9.70 -28.56 -16.48
N SER A 156 10.94 -28.23 -16.10
CA SER A 156 11.46 -28.54 -14.77
C SER A 156 10.72 -27.77 -13.66
N GLU A 157 10.69 -28.33 -12.45
CA GLU A 157 10.12 -27.73 -11.23
C GLU A 157 10.57 -26.28 -11.00
N ARG A 158 11.84 -25.96 -11.29
CA ARG A 158 12.37 -24.58 -11.20
C ARG A 158 11.63 -23.56 -12.07
N HIS A 159 11.16 -23.93 -13.27
CA HIS A 159 10.42 -23.01 -14.14
C HIS A 159 9.01 -22.73 -13.60
N ARG A 160 8.39 -23.74 -12.97
CA ARG A 160 7.11 -23.59 -12.29
C ARG A 160 7.21 -22.59 -11.14
N GLU A 161 8.22 -22.72 -10.28
CA GLU A 161 8.43 -21.81 -9.15
C GLU A 161 8.65 -20.37 -9.62
N VAL A 162 9.44 -20.16 -10.69
CA VAL A 162 9.67 -18.84 -11.27
C VAL A 162 8.36 -18.24 -11.81
N ALA A 163 7.58 -19.01 -12.58
CA ALA A 163 6.30 -18.53 -13.10
C ALA A 163 5.30 -18.22 -11.98
N GLU A 164 5.22 -19.08 -10.96
CA GLU A 164 4.38 -18.85 -9.77
C GLU A 164 4.75 -17.54 -9.06
N ASN A 165 6.05 -17.29 -8.85
CA ASN A 165 6.51 -16.06 -8.20
C ASN A 165 6.23 -14.81 -9.04
N ILE A 166 6.33 -14.89 -10.36
CA ILE A 166 6.04 -13.74 -11.22
C ILE A 166 4.54 -13.45 -11.25
N LEU A 167 3.69 -14.48 -11.39
CA LEU A 167 2.24 -14.30 -11.31
C LEU A 167 1.80 -13.75 -9.95
N LEU A 168 2.38 -14.25 -8.85
CA LEU A 168 2.09 -13.72 -7.51
C LEU A 168 2.44 -12.24 -7.41
N ARG A 169 3.59 -11.83 -7.97
CA ARG A 169 4.00 -10.43 -8.00
C ARG A 169 3.01 -9.59 -8.80
N ASP A 170 2.66 -10.00 -10.01
CA ASP A 170 1.78 -9.23 -10.90
C ASP A 170 0.38 -9.07 -10.26
N VAL A 171 -0.13 -10.12 -9.62
CA VAL A 171 -1.38 -10.05 -8.85
C VAL A 171 -1.27 -9.10 -7.65
N LEU A 172 -0.14 -9.10 -6.94
CA LEU A 172 0.09 -8.19 -5.81
C LEU A 172 0.19 -6.72 -6.25
N ASP A 173 0.84 -6.46 -7.38
CA ASP A 173 0.93 -5.13 -7.99
C ASP A 173 -0.46 -4.64 -8.45
N GLU A 174 -1.33 -5.56 -8.88
CA GLU A 174 -2.73 -5.29 -9.26
C GLU A 174 -3.68 -5.05 -8.08
N LEU A 175 -3.30 -5.32 -6.81
CA LEU A 175 -4.23 -5.23 -5.65
C LEU A 175 -4.99 -3.90 -5.58
N GLY A 176 -4.33 -2.78 -5.91
CA GLY A 176 -4.98 -1.46 -5.94
C GLY A 176 -6.10 -1.37 -6.99
N GLN A 177 -5.89 -1.96 -8.17
CA GLN A 177 -6.90 -2.02 -9.23
C GLN A 177 -8.01 -3.01 -8.87
N LEU A 178 -7.67 -4.16 -8.27
CA LEU A 178 -8.64 -5.14 -7.82
C LEU A 178 -9.64 -4.54 -6.81
N GLY A 179 -9.22 -3.61 -5.95
CA GLY A 179 -10.12 -2.85 -5.08
C GLY A 179 -11.19 -2.07 -5.85
N THR A 180 -10.83 -1.42 -6.96
CA THR A 180 -11.81 -0.68 -7.79
C THR A 180 -12.78 -1.61 -8.51
N ARG A 181 -12.31 -2.77 -8.99
CA ARG A 181 -13.18 -3.80 -9.59
C ARG A 181 -14.11 -4.42 -8.56
N LEU A 182 -13.61 -4.65 -7.34
CA LEU A 182 -14.39 -5.11 -6.20
C LEU A 182 -15.53 -4.13 -5.88
N HIS A 183 -15.28 -2.82 -5.92
CA HIS A 183 -16.33 -1.81 -5.72
C HIS A 183 -17.49 -1.97 -6.70
N ALA A 184 -17.17 -2.20 -7.98
CA ALA A 184 -18.18 -2.35 -9.03
C ALA A 184 -18.96 -3.66 -8.95
N LYS A 185 -18.29 -4.78 -8.58
CA LYS A 185 -18.93 -6.11 -8.51
C LYS A 185 -19.60 -6.39 -7.17
N ASN A 186 -18.98 -6.03 -6.04
CA ASN A 186 -19.44 -6.36 -4.69
C ASN A 186 -19.18 -5.21 -3.70
N SER A 187 -20.15 -4.30 -3.59
CA SER A 187 -20.05 -3.09 -2.76
C SER A 187 -19.95 -3.38 -1.26
N THR A 188 -20.46 -4.52 -0.78
CA THR A 188 -20.37 -4.92 0.64
C THR A 188 -18.95 -5.29 1.03
N LEU A 189 -18.29 -6.16 0.25
CA LEU A 189 -16.89 -6.52 0.49
C LEU A 189 -15.96 -5.31 0.35
N TYR A 190 -16.25 -4.44 -0.62
CA TYR A 190 -15.53 -3.17 -0.74
C TYR A 190 -15.71 -2.27 0.50
N ALA A 191 -16.92 -2.15 1.04
CA ALA A 191 -17.15 -1.33 2.24
C ALA A 191 -16.38 -1.84 3.47
N ASP A 192 -16.18 -3.15 3.59
CA ASP A 192 -15.34 -3.76 4.63
C ASP A 192 -13.86 -3.48 4.40
N GLN A 193 -13.38 -3.65 3.17
CA GLN A 193 -12.01 -3.31 2.78
C GLN A 193 -11.70 -1.82 3.02
N ASP A 194 -12.56 -0.92 2.57
CA ASP A 194 -12.45 0.53 2.77
C ASP A 194 -12.42 0.90 4.27
N ARG A 195 -13.33 0.29 5.07
CA ARG A 195 -13.37 0.52 6.51
C ARG A 195 -12.05 0.15 7.19
N LEU A 196 -11.50 -1.01 6.85
CA LEU A 196 -10.22 -1.48 7.40
C LEU A 196 -9.06 -0.58 6.95
N MET A 197 -9.04 -0.18 5.68
CA MET A 197 -7.99 0.69 5.14
C MET A 197 -8.02 2.08 5.80
N ALA A 198 -9.19 2.70 5.87
CA ALA A 198 -9.33 4.01 6.50
C ALA A 198 -9.00 3.98 8.01
N GLU A 199 -9.18 2.85 8.69
CA GLU A 199 -8.72 2.66 10.08
C GLU A 199 -7.20 2.52 10.16
N ALA A 200 -6.59 1.80 9.21
CA ALA A 200 -5.15 1.69 9.09
C ALA A 200 -4.50 3.06 8.87
N ASP A 201 -5.01 3.86 7.92
CA ASP A 201 -4.53 5.20 7.60
C ASP A 201 -4.59 6.12 8.81
N LEU A 202 -5.70 6.10 9.54
CA LEU A 202 -5.86 6.89 10.76
C LEU A 202 -4.78 6.54 11.78
N ARG A 203 -4.58 5.25 12.08
CA ARG A 203 -3.64 4.79 13.10
C ARG A 203 -2.19 5.11 12.73
N VAL A 204 -1.82 4.90 11.46
CA VAL A 204 -0.49 5.20 10.94
C VAL A 204 -0.18 6.70 11.07
N ASN A 205 -1.07 7.56 10.57
CA ASN A 205 -0.81 9.00 10.52
C ASN A 205 -0.89 9.65 11.89
N VAL A 206 -1.86 9.25 12.73
CA VAL A 206 -1.92 9.69 14.14
C VAL A 206 -0.69 9.20 14.89
N GLY A 207 -0.29 7.94 14.70
CA GLY A 207 0.95 7.41 15.28
C GLY A 207 2.15 8.27 14.89
N ALA A 208 2.36 8.53 13.60
CA ALA A 208 3.46 9.37 13.12
C ALA A 208 3.42 10.79 13.72
N GLY A 209 2.25 11.45 13.71
CA GLY A 209 2.09 12.78 14.31
C GLY A 209 2.37 12.81 15.81
N VAL A 210 1.93 11.78 16.56
CA VAL A 210 2.23 11.63 18.00
C VAL A 210 3.72 11.42 18.24
N ALA A 211 4.43 10.66 17.39
CA ALA A 211 5.88 10.49 17.53
C ALA A 211 6.61 11.83 17.40
N VAL A 212 6.28 12.62 16.39
CA VAL A 212 6.92 13.93 16.17
C VAL A 212 6.58 14.89 17.33
N LEU A 213 5.32 14.93 17.77
CA LEU A 213 4.90 15.75 18.91
C LEU A 213 5.62 15.33 20.20
N ALA A 214 5.76 14.02 20.44
CA ALA A 214 6.47 13.49 21.60
C ALA A 214 7.93 13.92 21.63
N VAL A 215 8.61 13.90 20.48
CA VAL A 215 9.98 14.42 20.35
C VAL A 215 10.03 15.91 20.65
N ALA A 216 9.13 16.72 20.07
CA ALA A 216 9.08 18.16 20.32
C ALA A 216 8.86 18.49 21.82
N LEU A 217 7.92 17.80 22.47
CA LEU A 217 7.65 17.94 23.91
C LEU A 217 8.82 17.43 24.76
N SER A 218 9.54 16.40 24.31
CA SER A 218 10.70 15.88 25.04
C SER A 218 11.82 16.90 25.16
N VAL A 219 12.04 17.67 24.08
CA VAL A 219 13.05 18.72 24.01
C VAL A 219 12.61 19.98 24.77
N ARG A 220 11.32 20.34 24.70
CA ARG A 220 10.81 21.60 25.24
C ARG A 220 10.35 21.54 26.69
N VAL A 221 9.86 20.39 27.13
CA VAL A 221 9.16 20.26 28.43
C VAL A 221 9.83 19.23 29.33
N SER A 222 9.92 17.98 28.89
CA SER A 222 10.49 16.90 29.73
C SER A 222 10.82 15.65 28.92
N PRO A 223 11.97 14.99 29.14
CA PRO A 223 12.34 13.76 28.42
C PRO A 223 11.35 12.59 28.65
N LEU A 224 10.51 12.64 29.69
CA LEU A 224 9.47 11.62 29.93
C LEU A 224 8.44 11.51 28.79
N PHE A 225 8.28 12.55 27.97
CA PHE A 225 7.41 12.49 26.80
C PHE A 225 7.88 11.49 25.74
N LEU A 226 9.13 10.99 25.81
CA LEU A 226 9.58 9.88 24.96
C LEU A 226 8.80 8.58 25.22
N LEU A 227 8.13 8.42 26.36
CA LEU A 227 7.24 7.27 26.59
C LEU A 227 6.06 7.25 25.59
N ALA A 228 5.59 8.43 25.13
CA ALA A 228 4.56 8.52 24.10
C ALA A 228 5.03 7.99 22.73
N PHE A 229 6.35 7.90 22.51
CA PHE A 229 6.91 7.29 21.31
C PHE A 229 6.59 5.79 21.22
N ALA A 230 6.58 5.07 22.34
CA ALA A 230 6.19 3.66 22.37
C ALA A 230 4.71 3.47 21.97
N LEU A 231 3.83 4.37 22.43
CA LEU A 231 2.42 4.38 22.03
C LEU A 231 2.27 4.68 20.53
N SER A 232 3.05 5.63 20.01
CA SER A 232 3.10 5.93 18.58
C SER A 232 3.52 4.70 17.76
N ALA A 233 4.61 4.03 18.14
CA ALA A 233 5.08 2.82 17.47
C ALA A 233 4.02 1.71 17.49
N LEU A 234 3.31 1.54 18.60
CA LEU A 234 2.21 0.59 18.72
C LEU A 234 1.04 0.95 17.78
N LEU A 235 0.65 2.22 17.69
CA LEU A 235 -0.38 2.69 16.76
C LEU A 235 0.00 2.39 15.30
N VAL A 236 1.25 2.66 14.91
CA VAL A 236 1.73 2.37 13.55
C VAL A 236 1.73 0.86 13.28
N ALA A 237 2.19 0.04 14.22
CA ALA A 237 2.16 -1.42 14.10
C ALA A 237 0.74 -1.96 13.94
N MET A 238 -0.20 -1.45 14.76
CA MET A 238 -1.62 -1.78 14.66
C MET A 238 -2.25 -1.32 13.35
N GLY A 239 -1.84 -0.16 12.83
CA GLY A 239 -2.28 0.34 11.53
C GLY A 239 -1.81 -0.56 10.39
N ARG A 240 -0.54 -0.97 10.38
CA ARG A 240 0.00 -1.94 9.43
C ARG A 240 -0.77 -3.27 9.45
N GLY A 241 -1.12 -3.76 10.63
CA GLY A 241 -1.95 -4.97 10.77
C GLY A 241 -3.33 -4.83 10.11
N ARG A 242 -3.97 -3.66 10.26
CA ARG A 242 -5.28 -3.37 9.62
C ARG A 242 -5.18 -3.22 8.10
N ALA A 243 -4.10 -2.62 7.60
CA ALA A 243 -3.86 -2.54 6.15
C ALA A 243 -3.69 -3.93 5.52
N ARG A 244 -3.01 -4.87 6.20
CA ARG A 244 -2.92 -6.27 5.74
C ARG A 244 -4.29 -6.93 5.68
N GLN A 245 -5.09 -6.79 6.74
CA GLN A 245 -6.45 -7.34 6.77
C GLN A 245 -7.33 -6.77 5.65
N ALA A 246 -7.16 -5.50 5.29
CA ALA A 246 -7.86 -4.92 4.14
C ALA A 246 -7.46 -5.58 2.80
N ASN A 247 -6.17 -5.85 2.61
CA ASN A 247 -5.68 -6.56 1.43
C ASN A 247 -6.15 -8.02 1.40
N ASP A 248 -6.26 -8.67 2.56
CA ASP A 248 -6.79 -10.04 2.66
C ASP A 248 -8.22 -10.14 2.12
N VAL A 249 -9.06 -9.10 2.32
CA VAL A 249 -10.42 -9.05 1.74
C VAL A 249 -10.39 -9.07 0.22
N ILE A 250 -9.45 -8.34 -0.40
CA ILE A 250 -9.27 -8.32 -1.86
C ILE A 250 -8.81 -9.68 -2.36
N VAL A 251 -7.84 -10.29 -1.67
CA VAL A 251 -7.36 -11.64 -2.00
C VAL A 251 -8.47 -12.67 -1.87
N GLN A 252 -9.25 -12.63 -0.79
CA GLN A 252 -10.37 -13.54 -0.61
C GLN A 252 -11.38 -13.37 -1.75
N ALA A 253 -11.72 -12.14 -2.13
CA ALA A 253 -12.61 -11.85 -3.25
C ALA A 253 -12.08 -12.39 -4.59
N LEU A 254 -10.76 -12.30 -4.82
CA LEU A 254 -10.10 -12.90 -5.98
C LEU A 254 -10.21 -14.43 -5.95
N VAL A 255 -9.88 -15.06 -4.81
CA VAL A 255 -9.86 -16.52 -4.65
C VAL A 255 -11.25 -17.14 -4.85
N ILE A 256 -12.32 -16.47 -4.38
CA ILE A 256 -13.70 -16.93 -4.57
C ILE A 256 -14.28 -16.57 -5.95
N GLY A 257 -13.53 -15.88 -6.81
CA GLY A 257 -13.96 -15.50 -8.16
C GLY A 257 -14.90 -14.29 -8.23
N GLU A 258 -15.06 -13.53 -7.15
CA GLU A 258 -15.84 -12.28 -7.16
C GLU A 258 -15.14 -11.20 -8.00
N VAL A 259 -13.81 -11.20 -8.04
CA VAL A 259 -13.02 -10.29 -8.87
C VAL A 259 -12.01 -11.09 -9.68
N GLU A 260 -11.77 -10.67 -10.92
CA GLU A 260 -10.79 -11.29 -11.82
C GLU A 260 -9.50 -10.46 -11.87
N SER A 261 -8.36 -11.14 -11.77
CA SER A 261 -7.04 -10.55 -12.00
C SER A 261 -6.69 -10.58 -13.48
N THR A 262 -6.13 -9.47 -13.97
CA THR A 262 -5.69 -9.36 -15.37
C THR A 262 -4.46 -10.22 -15.61
N ALA A 263 -3.52 -10.23 -14.67
CA ALA A 263 -2.34 -11.10 -14.69
C ALA A 263 -2.71 -12.59 -14.81
N LEU A 264 -3.69 -13.06 -14.04
CA LEU A 264 -4.16 -14.46 -14.14
C LEU A 264 -4.84 -14.74 -15.48
N ALA A 265 -5.72 -13.83 -15.94
CA ALA A 265 -6.36 -13.98 -17.25
C ALA A 265 -5.36 -13.92 -18.43
N GLU A 266 -4.26 -13.19 -18.30
CA GLU A 266 -3.16 -13.19 -19.27
C GLU A 266 -2.36 -14.48 -19.23
N ALA A 267 -2.07 -15.01 -18.04
CA ALA A 267 -1.41 -16.29 -17.84
C ALA A 267 -2.22 -17.45 -18.47
N ASP A 268 -3.53 -17.44 -18.28
CA ASP A 268 -4.43 -18.46 -18.81
C ASP A 268 -4.46 -18.44 -20.33
N ARG A 269 -4.59 -17.25 -20.94
CA ARG A 269 -4.48 -17.06 -22.39
C ARG A 269 -3.12 -17.52 -22.94
N ALA A 270 -2.04 -17.27 -22.20
CA ALA A 270 -0.71 -17.74 -22.59
C ALA A 270 -0.60 -19.27 -22.53
N ALA A 271 -1.19 -19.90 -21.52
CA ALA A 271 -1.23 -21.36 -21.40
C ALA A 271 -2.03 -22.01 -22.55
N GLU A 272 -3.19 -21.43 -22.89
CA GLU A 272 -4.01 -21.88 -24.03
C GLU A 272 -3.25 -21.77 -25.35
N ALA A 273 -2.59 -20.63 -25.59
CA ALA A 273 -1.78 -20.43 -26.78
C ALA A 273 -0.62 -21.44 -26.87
N LEU A 274 0.03 -21.77 -25.75
CA LEU A 274 1.09 -22.77 -25.70
C LEU A 274 0.57 -24.21 -25.91
N GLY A 275 -0.65 -24.52 -25.46
CA GLY A 275 -1.28 -25.82 -25.69
C GLY A 275 -1.77 -26.03 -27.12
N ALA A 276 -2.07 -24.94 -27.85
CA ALA A 276 -2.48 -25.00 -29.25
C ALA A 276 -1.31 -25.21 -30.22
N VAL A 277 -0.07 -24.93 -29.80
CA VAL A 277 1.12 -25.21 -30.62
C VAL A 277 1.43 -26.71 -30.51
N PRO A 278 1.32 -27.48 -31.61
CA PRO A 278 1.67 -28.89 -31.58
C PRO A 278 3.14 -29.02 -31.15
N PRO A 279 3.52 -30.07 -30.38
CA PRO A 279 4.90 -30.28 -30.00
C PRO A 279 5.72 -30.35 -31.29
N GLY A 280 6.49 -29.29 -31.55
CA GLY A 280 7.42 -29.27 -32.67
C GLY A 280 8.31 -30.49 -32.52
N ASP A 281 8.50 -31.23 -33.61
CA ASP A 281 9.45 -32.34 -33.66
C ASP A 281 10.87 -31.73 -33.58
N ASP A 282 11.23 -31.20 -32.41
CA ASP A 282 12.55 -30.67 -32.06
C ASP A 282 13.54 -31.84 -31.90
N ARG A 283 13.33 -32.96 -32.61
CA ARG A 283 14.39 -33.92 -32.86
C ARG A 283 15.45 -33.15 -33.65
N PRO A 284 16.70 -33.07 -33.15
CA PRO A 284 17.77 -32.56 -33.98
C PRO A 284 17.74 -33.39 -35.27
N GLU A 285 17.64 -32.75 -36.42
CA GLU A 285 17.92 -33.42 -37.69
C GLU A 285 19.39 -33.85 -37.59
N ASP A 286 19.61 -35.12 -37.23
CA ASP A 286 20.92 -35.73 -37.16
C ASP A 286 21.51 -35.70 -38.58
N GLY A 287 22.33 -34.68 -38.85
CA GLY A 287 23.17 -34.52 -40.02
C GLY A 287 24.63 -34.78 -39.70
#